data_AF-A0A232F9S1-F1
#
_entry.id   AF-A0A232F9S1-F1
#
_cell.length_a   1.000
_cell.length_b   1.000
_cell.length_c   1.000
_cell.angle_alpha   90.00
_cell.angle_beta   90.00
_cell.angle_gamma   90.00
#
_symmetry.space_group_name_H-M   'P 1'
#
loop_
_entity.id
_entity.type
_entity.pdbx_description
1 polymer ?
#
loop_
_entity_poly.entity_id
_entity_poly.type
_entity_poly.pdbx_seq_one_letter_code
_entity_poly.pdbx_strand_id
1 'polypeptide(L)'
;MPCADRTTTLNLLAIKKSPYLDSLRSSIPRLPVELAAEPDLPRWRQLPLESKIPLDGVPLLARRKLGEALRLDPPQFDTSDPYNYEVRLDYEGLHDPHLTRFFGESEHLREAIVKTGLVSPRFDVKCSLKDYNAYRSYLRTMQAKLMRLELEKRDEMRREKFILDIAERQAAKIIEKLKKDETRNALLKELKLKEEIKLRRIKQKHKELDDRLEALTLSRWKTCERKKLESTLKRESFGRKRAAMAKREQQTLLNTLKEWHERDRRLKKNLETNSAMRRQAKLNEALNKFEKKKLSQEEALEREKLLKDCAVTLKEAFLESYEERMNRDRRKMQELLDEKKKKIVRKIKLRSRSRKSSSCLCRVN
;
A
#
# COMPACT_ATOMS: atom_id res chain seq x y z
N MET A 1 52.86 91.52 -41.52
CA MET A 1 53.13 90.32 -40.72
C MET A 1 53.99 90.71 -39.53
N PRO A 2 53.41 90.84 -38.33
CA PRO A 2 54.17 90.63 -37.09
C PRO A 2 53.50 89.59 -36.19
N CYS A 3 54.31 88.66 -35.71
CA CYS A 3 53.97 87.66 -34.70
C CYS A 3 53.50 88.33 -33.39
N ALA A 4 52.32 87.95 -32.91
CA ALA A 4 51.89 88.28 -31.56
C ALA A 4 52.33 87.14 -30.61
N ASP A 5 53.36 87.43 -29.82
CA ASP A 5 53.78 86.61 -28.69
C ASP A 5 52.63 86.51 -27.67
N ARG A 6 52.13 85.29 -27.48
CA ARG A 6 51.18 84.96 -26.41
C ARG A 6 51.95 84.77 -25.11
N THR A 7 52.26 85.86 -24.42
CA THR A 7 52.64 85.81 -23.00
C THR A 7 51.38 85.54 -22.18
N THR A 8 51.20 84.26 -21.85
CA THR A 8 50.15 83.79 -20.92
C THR A 8 50.42 84.37 -19.54
N THR A 9 49.84 85.54 -19.24
CA THR A 9 49.80 86.10 -17.89
C THR A 9 48.83 85.25 -17.06
N LEU A 10 49.39 84.24 -16.37
CA LEU A 10 48.68 83.51 -15.33
C LEU A 10 48.25 84.50 -14.25
N ASN A 11 46.97 84.88 -14.27
CA ASN A 11 46.31 85.65 -13.22
C ASN A 11 46.26 84.84 -11.91
N LEU A 12 47.35 84.85 -11.15
CA LEU A 12 47.49 84.25 -9.82
C LEU A 12 46.59 84.91 -8.74
N LEU A 13 45.89 85.99 -9.08
CA LEU A 13 45.03 86.76 -8.18
C LEU A 13 43.63 86.14 -7.95
N ALA A 14 43.27 85.07 -8.67
CA ALA A 14 41.98 84.40 -8.54
C ALA A 14 42.03 83.08 -7.73
N ILE A 15 43.10 82.83 -6.97
CA ILE A 15 43.14 81.69 -6.04
C ILE A 15 42.20 82.03 -4.88
N LYS A 16 40.97 81.50 -4.92
CA LYS A 16 40.05 81.54 -3.77
C LYS A 16 40.78 80.97 -2.56
N LYS A 17 40.91 81.78 -1.50
CA LYS A 17 41.47 81.32 -0.22
C LYS A 17 40.69 80.08 0.22
N SER A 18 41.40 79.00 0.53
CA SER A 18 40.78 77.75 0.94
C SER A 18 40.05 77.97 2.27
N PRO A 19 38.73 77.72 2.35
CA PRO A 19 37.97 77.87 3.60
C PRO A 19 38.48 76.93 4.70
N TYR A 20 39.20 75.87 4.31
CA TYR A 20 39.83 74.93 5.23
C TYR A 20 40.95 75.58 6.06
N LEU A 21 41.82 76.37 5.41
CA LEU A 21 42.92 77.04 6.11
C LEU A 21 42.41 78.15 7.03
N ASP A 22 41.33 78.84 6.64
CA ASP A 22 40.69 79.84 7.49
C ASP A 22 39.97 79.19 8.69
N SER A 23 39.33 78.02 8.49
CA SER A 23 38.78 77.20 9.58
C SER A 23 39.87 76.67 10.53
N LEU A 24 41.04 76.29 10.00
CA LEU A 24 42.19 75.88 10.80
C LEU A 24 42.77 77.06 11.60
N ARG A 25 42.88 78.23 10.96
CA ARG A 25 43.42 79.43 11.59
C ARG A 25 42.50 79.99 12.68
N SER A 26 41.19 79.81 12.54
CA SER A 26 40.20 80.21 13.52
C SER A 26 40.08 79.24 14.71
N SER A 27 40.43 77.96 14.55
CA SER A 27 40.45 77.00 15.66
C SER A 27 41.66 77.14 16.58
N ILE A 28 42.70 77.85 16.15
CA ILE A 28 43.94 78.04 16.92
C ILE A 28 43.85 79.36 17.72
N PRO A 29 44.22 79.37 19.00
CA PRO A 29 44.27 80.60 19.79
C PRO A 29 45.15 81.65 19.12
N ARG A 30 44.65 82.89 19.03
CA ARG A 30 45.47 84.01 18.55
C ARG A 30 46.51 84.33 19.61
N LEU A 31 47.77 84.29 19.22
CA LEU A 31 48.85 84.65 20.14
C LEU A 31 48.85 86.16 20.41
N PRO A 32 49.21 86.59 21.63
CA PRO A 32 49.23 87.99 22.01
C PRO A 32 50.33 88.73 21.26
N VAL A 33 49.98 89.30 20.10
CA VAL A 33 50.79 90.31 19.42
C VAL A 33 50.23 91.67 19.84
N GLU A 34 50.39 92.00 21.12
CA GLU A 34 49.99 93.32 21.62
C GLU A 34 51.08 94.32 21.28
N LEU A 35 50.91 95.06 20.18
CA LEU A 35 51.55 96.37 20.07
C LEU A 35 50.62 97.38 20.73
N ALA A 36 51.13 98.09 21.74
CA ALA A 36 50.50 99.27 22.32
C ALA A 36 49.89 100.11 21.19
N ALA A 37 48.56 100.15 21.14
CA ALA A 37 47.83 100.77 20.06
C ALA A 37 48.04 102.29 20.14
N GLU A 38 48.87 102.81 19.25
CA GLU A 38 48.85 104.21 18.84
C GLU A 38 48.39 104.26 17.37
N PRO A 39 47.52 105.20 16.98
CA PRO A 39 46.89 105.23 15.65
C PRO A 39 47.85 105.46 14.49
N ASP A 40 49.05 106.02 14.74
CA ASP A 40 50.01 106.44 13.72
C ASP A 40 51.22 105.49 13.56
N LEU A 41 51.04 104.20 13.89
CA LEU A 41 52.12 103.22 13.80
C LEU A 41 52.49 102.89 12.34
N PRO A 42 53.79 102.93 11.96
CA PRO A 42 54.20 102.73 10.58
C PRO A 42 53.90 101.33 10.01
N ARG A 43 54.12 101.17 8.70
CA ARG A 43 53.81 100.01 7.82
C ARG A 43 54.22 98.62 8.35
N TRP A 44 55.05 98.55 9.39
CA TRP A 44 55.55 97.33 10.04
C TRP A 44 54.52 96.60 10.92
N ARG A 45 53.37 97.20 11.27
CA ARG A 45 52.28 96.47 11.94
C ARG A 45 51.66 95.39 11.04
N GLN A 46 51.73 95.58 9.72
CA GLN A 46 51.27 94.63 8.70
C GLN A 46 52.38 93.63 8.30
N LEU A 47 53.60 93.80 8.82
CA LEU A 47 54.69 92.89 8.51
C LEU A 47 54.45 91.52 9.15
N PRO A 48 54.68 90.42 8.42
CA PRO A 48 54.60 89.08 8.97
C PRO A 48 55.60 88.94 10.14
N LEU A 49 55.34 87.98 11.03
CA LEU A 49 56.24 87.68 12.15
C LEU A 49 57.66 87.27 11.70
N GLU A 50 57.82 86.96 10.41
CA GLU A 50 59.03 86.48 9.72
C GLU A 50 60.03 87.59 9.38
N SER A 51 59.54 88.80 9.17
CA SER A 51 60.38 89.92 8.77
C SER A 51 60.87 90.70 10.00
N LYS A 52 62.16 91.03 9.99
CA LYS A 52 62.76 91.94 10.98
C LYS A 52 62.15 93.33 10.83
N ILE A 53 61.96 94.00 11.96
CA ILE A 53 61.48 95.38 11.96
C ILE A 53 62.64 96.32 11.64
N PRO A 54 62.47 97.26 10.69
CA PRO A 54 63.50 98.24 10.36
C PRO A 54 63.75 99.19 11.55
N LEU A 55 64.98 99.72 11.67
CA LEU A 55 65.42 100.59 12.77
C LEU A 55 64.84 102.00 12.73
N ASP A 56 64.33 102.46 11.59
CA ASP A 56 63.91 103.85 11.41
C ASP A 56 62.50 104.10 11.97
N GLY A 57 62.39 105.03 12.94
CA GLY A 57 61.10 105.47 13.49
C GLY A 57 60.42 104.44 14.39
N VAL A 58 61.17 103.54 15.01
CA VAL A 58 60.64 102.48 15.87
C VAL A 58 60.03 103.11 17.15
N PRO A 59 58.73 102.91 17.42
CA PRO A 59 58.12 103.38 18.65
C PRO A 59 58.59 102.53 19.84
N LEU A 60 57.99 102.77 21.00
CA LEU A 60 58.12 101.92 22.16
C LEU A 60 57.85 100.43 21.82
N LEU A 61 58.89 99.60 21.80
CA LEU A 61 58.76 98.16 21.63
C LEU A 61 58.51 97.51 22.99
N ALA A 62 57.43 96.74 23.07
CA ALA A 62 57.10 95.91 24.22
C ALA A 62 56.70 94.52 23.77
N ARG A 63 57.04 93.51 24.57
CA ARG A 63 56.66 92.12 24.30
C ARG A 63 55.33 91.78 24.95
N ARG A 64 55.23 92.00 26.26
CA ARG A 64 54.03 91.79 27.08
C ARG A 64 54.00 92.80 28.24
N LYS A 65 52.94 92.74 29.03
CA LYS A 65 52.79 93.57 30.24
C LYS A 65 53.61 93.04 31.41
N LEU A 66 53.81 93.90 32.39
CA LEU A 66 54.49 93.59 33.64
C LEU A 66 53.81 92.40 34.34
N GLY A 67 54.57 91.37 34.70
CA GLY A 67 54.08 90.15 35.32
C GLY A 67 53.46 89.12 34.35
N GLU A 68 53.41 89.39 33.04
CA GLU A 68 52.96 88.37 32.08
C GLU A 68 54.12 87.51 31.57
N ALA A 69 53.92 86.18 31.60
CA ALA A 69 54.88 85.21 31.09
C ALA A 69 55.23 85.46 29.63
N LEU A 70 56.52 85.59 29.29
CA LEU A 70 56.95 85.62 27.88
C LEU A 70 56.70 84.29 27.16
N ARG A 71 56.92 83.18 27.87
CA ARG A 71 56.64 81.85 27.35
C ARG A 71 55.14 81.58 27.48
N LEU A 72 54.52 81.29 26.35
CA LEU A 72 53.21 80.68 26.30
C LEU A 72 53.38 79.22 26.72
N ASP A 73 52.48 78.72 27.57
CA ASP A 73 52.51 77.34 28.02
C ASP A 73 52.59 76.40 26.81
N PRO A 74 53.70 75.67 26.62
CA PRO A 74 53.70 74.62 25.63
C PRO A 74 52.73 73.55 26.15
N PRO A 75 51.83 73.02 25.32
CA PRO A 75 50.87 72.02 25.78
C PRO A 75 51.55 70.76 26.34
N GLN A 76 52.82 70.49 25.98
CA GLN A 76 53.59 69.32 26.42
C GLN A 76 55.11 69.63 26.39
N PHE A 77 55.90 68.94 27.22
CA PHE A 77 57.37 68.99 27.16
C PHE A 77 57.84 68.37 25.83
N ASP A 78 58.52 69.17 25.01
CA ASP A 78 59.00 68.74 23.70
C ASP A 78 60.28 67.92 23.85
N THR A 79 60.18 66.60 23.70
CA THR A 79 61.34 65.71 23.77
C THR A 79 62.30 65.86 22.59
N SER A 80 61.90 66.55 21.53
CA SER A 80 62.76 66.78 20.35
C SER A 80 63.77 67.91 20.55
N ASP A 81 63.50 68.85 21.47
CA ASP A 81 64.38 69.95 21.82
C ASP A 81 64.57 70.06 23.35
N PRO A 82 65.32 69.13 23.96
CA PRO A 82 65.49 69.09 25.42
C PRO A 82 66.23 70.30 25.99
N TYR A 83 66.97 71.03 25.16
CA TYR A 83 67.74 72.22 25.55
C TYR A 83 67.06 73.54 25.12
N ASN A 84 65.87 73.46 24.53
CA ASN A 84 65.07 74.61 24.07
C ASN A 84 65.85 75.55 23.12
N TYR A 85 66.66 74.99 22.21
CA TYR A 85 67.42 75.73 21.22
C TYR A 85 66.54 76.50 20.24
N GLU A 86 65.32 76.03 19.97
CA GLU A 86 64.35 76.68 19.08
C GLU A 86 63.83 78.00 19.65
N VAL A 87 63.78 78.13 20.98
CA VAL A 87 63.23 79.29 21.69
C VAL A 87 64.22 79.80 22.73
N ARG A 88 65.11 80.69 22.30
CA ARG A 88 66.02 81.40 23.20
C ARG A 88 65.35 82.64 23.76
N LEU A 89 64.54 82.44 24.81
CA LEU A 89 64.05 83.51 25.66
C LEU A 89 64.76 83.39 27.00
N ASP A 90 65.68 84.33 27.25
CA ASP A 90 66.37 84.46 28.53
C ASP A 90 65.38 84.83 29.63
N TYR A 91 65.75 84.50 30.87
CA TYR A 91 64.89 84.80 32.01
C TYR A 91 64.88 86.30 32.30
N GLU A 92 63.69 86.85 32.45
CA GLU A 92 63.49 88.26 32.77
C GLU A 92 62.46 88.43 33.89
N GLY A 93 62.90 89.01 35.02
CA GLY A 93 62.05 89.15 36.20
C GLY A 93 60.82 90.05 35.99
N LEU A 94 60.85 91.00 35.06
CA LEU A 94 59.69 91.84 34.74
C LEU A 94 58.54 91.05 34.08
N HIS A 95 58.84 89.87 33.55
CA HIS A 95 57.86 88.98 32.90
C HIS A 95 57.60 87.70 33.72
N ASP A 96 58.08 87.62 34.95
CA ASP A 96 57.80 86.49 35.83
C ASP A 96 56.37 86.59 36.39
N PRO A 97 55.47 85.64 36.08
CA PRO A 97 54.13 85.61 36.66
C PRO A 97 54.11 85.57 38.18
N HIS A 98 55.12 84.97 38.81
CA HIS A 98 55.21 84.86 40.25
C HIS A 98 55.54 86.20 40.92
N LEU A 99 56.18 87.12 40.20
CA LEU A 99 56.47 88.47 40.68
C LEU A 99 55.32 89.46 40.43
N THR A 100 54.24 89.05 39.76
CA THR A 100 53.07 89.91 39.51
C THR A 100 52.49 90.51 40.80
N ARG A 101 52.40 89.72 41.87
CA ARG A 101 51.91 90.20 43.17
C ARG A 101 52.85 91.24 43.77
N PHE A 102 54.15 90.96 43.75
CA PHE A 102 55.18 91.89 44.20
C PHE A 102 55.12 93.24 43.46
N PHE A 103 54.91 93.20 42.14
CA PHE A 103 54.71 94.42 41.34
C PHE A 103 53.38 95.13 41.62
N GLY A 104 52.36 94.42 42.09
CA GLY A 104 51.03 94.97 42.37
C GLY A 104 50.84 95.51 43.80
N GLU A 105 51.62 95.02 44.77
CA GLU A 105 51.45 95.31 46.20
C GLU A 105 51.80 96.74 46.62
N SER A 106 52.75 97.39 45.92
CA SER A 106 53.21 98.74 46.26
C SER A 106 53.07 99.71 45.09
N GLU A 107 52.24 100.74 45.28
CA GLU A 107 52.06 101.82 44.29
C GLU A 107 53.38 102.59 44.06
N HIS A 108 54.15 102.82 45.13
CA HIS A 108 55.47 103.45 45.04
C HIS A 108 56.45 102.65 44.17
N LEU A 109 56.39 101.31 44.24
CA LEU A 109 57.23 100.43 43.42
C LEU A 109 56.82 100.51 41.95
N ARG A 110 55.51 100.56 41.65
CA ARG A 110 55.00 100.75 40.28
C ARG A 110 55.44 102.09 39.70
N GLU A 111 55.28 103.16 40.47
CA GLU A 111 55.77 104.48 40.06
C GLU A 111 57.28 104.48 39.84
N ALA A 112 58.05 103.84 40.72
CA ALA A 112 59.50 103.76 40.60
C ALA A 112 59.90 103.04 39.30
N ILE A 113 59.26 101.91 38.97
CA ILE A 113 59.55 101.15 37.74
C ILE A 113 59.16 101.94 36.47
N VAL A 114 58.10 102.75 36.52
CA VAL A 114 57.73 103.64 35.41
C VAL A 114 58.72 104.80 35.31
N LYS A 115 59.16 105.37 36.44
CA LYS A 115 60.15 106.46 36.50
C LYS A 115 61.54 106.02 36.03
N THR A 116 61.96 104.78 36.28
CA THR A 116 63.19 104.21 35.73
C THR A 116 63.11 103.97 34.22
N GLY A 117 61.92 104.09 33.64
CA GLY A 117 61.70 103.98 32.21
C GLY A 117 61.80 102.56 31.67
N LEU A 118 61.84 101.54 32.53
CA LEU A 118 61.82 100.12 32.13
C LEU A 118 60.44 99.68 31.63
N VAL A 119 59.39 100.33 32.11
CA VAL A 119 58.00 100.02 31.79
C VAL A 119 57.28 101.28 31.33
N SER A 120 56.34 101.12 30.39
CA SER A 120 55.44 102.17 29.91
C SER A 120 54.42 102.58 30.99
N PRO A 121 53.82 103.79 30.94
CA PRO A 121 52.65 104.13 31.78
C PRO A 121 51.48 103.13 31.65
N ARG A 122 51.40 102.41 30.52
CA ARG A 122 50.43 101.33 30.28
C ARG A 122 50.84 99.96 30.86
N PHE A 123 51.92 99.92 31.65
CA PHE A 123 52.53 98.70 32.19
C PHE A 123 53.14 97.76 31.15
N ASP A 124 53.40 98.24 29.93
CA ASP A 124 54.11 97.50 28.88
C ASP A 124 55.62 97.48 29.16
N VAL A 125 56.23 96.30 29.25
CA VAL A 125 57.67 96.17 29.52
C VAL A 125 58.46 96.52 28.26
N LYS A 126 59.31 97.54 28.33
CA LYS A 126 60.12 97.98 27.20
C LYS A 126 61.23 96.97 26.92
N CYS A 127 61.54 96.76 25.65
CA CYS A 127 62.56 95.81 25.22
C CYS A 127 63.42 96.36 24.09
N SER A 128 64.58 95.75 23.86
CA SER A 128 65.40 96.09 22.70
C SER A 128 64.78 95.55 21.41
N LEU A 129 65.17 96.12 20.27
CA LEU A 129 64.77 95.61 18.95
C LEU A 129 65.19 94.15 18.73
N LYS A 130 66.32 93.74 19.32
CA LYS A 130 66.82 92.36 19.26
C LYS A 130 65.86 91.42 19.99
N ASP A 131 65.46 91.76 21.21
CA ASP A 131 64.58 90.93 22.05
C ASP A 131 63.16 90.89 21.48
N TYR A 132 62.70 92.00 20.90
CA TYR A 132 61.40 92.05 20.23
C TYR A 132 61.37 91.16 18.97
N ASN A 133 62.42 91.20 18.14
CA ASN A 133 62.52 90.32 16.98
C ASN A 133 62.65 88.84 17.40
N ALA A 134 63.39 88.52 18.47
CA ALA A 134 63.47 87.18 19.02
C ALA A 134 62.10 86.68 19.51
N TYR A 135 61.33 87.55 20.18
CA TYR A 135 59.96 87.26 20.62
C TYR A 135 59.00 87.04 19.44
N ARG A 136 59.08 87.85 18.37
CA ARG A 136 58.29 87.63 17.13
C ARG A 136 58.61 86.29 16.48
N SER A 137 59.89 85.92 16.44
CA SER A 137 60.33 84.61 15.94
C SER A 137 59.75 83.47 16.79
N TYR A 138 59.79 83.61 18.12
CA TYR A 138 59.15 82.66 19.04
C TYR A 138 57.65 82.49 18.78
N LEU A 139 56.90 83.59 18.70
CA LEU A 139 55.46 83.56 18.44
C LEU A 139 55.14 82.84 17.12
N ARG A 140 55.96 83.04 16.08
CA ARG A 140 55.81 82.30 14.82
C ARG A 140 55.99 80.80 15.01
N THR A 141 57.07 80.38 15.68
CA THR A 141 57.35 78.96 15.94
C THR A 141 56.21 78.32 16.72
N MET A 142 55.70 79.00 17.76
CA MET A 142 54.56 78.52 18.52
C MET A 142 53.29 78.41 17.68
N GLN A 143 53.00 79.42 16.84
CA GLN A 143 51.84 79.36 15.96
C GLN A 143 51.94 78.20 14.96
N ALA A 144 53.14 77.92 14.44
CA ALA A 144 53.38 76.78 13.57
C ALA A 144 53.20 75.44 14.30
N LYS A 145 53.70 75.31 15.54
CA LYS A 145 53.49 74.11 16.38
C LYS A 145 52.00 73.87 16.64
N LEU A 146 51.25 74.91 17.01
CA LEU A 146 49.80 74.81 17.22
C LEU A 146 49.04 74.42 15.93
N MET A 147 49.43 74.98 14.78
CA MET A 147 48.86 74.59 13.48
C MET A 147 49.11 73.12 13.15
N ARG A 148 50.32 72.64 13.43
CA ARG A 148 50.70 71.26 13.18
C ARG A 148 49.91 70.28 14.06
N LEU A 149 49.81 70.56 15.36
CA LEU A 149 49.04 69.73 16.30
C LEU A 149 47.56 69.63 15.91
N GLU A 150 46.95 70.75 15.54
CA GLU A 150 45.55 70.76 15.11
C GLU A 150 45.35 70.00 13.78
N LEU A 151 46.30 70.06 12.86
CA LEU A 151 46.28 69.27 11.62
C LEU A 151 46.39 67.77 11.91
N GLU A 152 47.35 67.37 12.76
CA GLU A 152 47.55 65.97 13.17
C GLU A 152 46.29 65.41 13.83
N LYS A 153 45.68 66.17 14.74
CA LYS A 153 44.40 65.81 15.37
C LYS A 153 43.27 65.62 14.34
N ARG A 154 43.15 66.51 13.36
CA ARG A 154 42.14 66.39 12.29
C ARG A 154 42.42 65.22 11.34
N ASP A 155 43.69 64.89 11.11
CA ASP A 155 44.07 63.73 10.32
C ASP A 155 43.75 62.42 11.06
N GLU A 156 44.04 62.33 12.35
CA GLU A 156 43.69 61.20 13.20
C GLU A 156 42.18 60.96 13.22
N MET A 157 41.39 62.00 13.50
CA MET A 157 39.92 61.92 13.47
C MET A 157 39.39 61.43 12.11
N ARG A 158 40.01 61.85 11.00
CA ARG A 158 39.63 61.38 9.66
C ARG A 158 39.98 59.91 9.45
N ARG A 159 41.15 59.47 9.90
CA ARG A 159 41.58 58.06 9.82
C ARG A 159 40.66 57.16 10.64
N GLU A 160 40.36 57.55 11.88
CA GLU A 160 39.44 56.81 12.75
C GLU A 160 38.05 56.70 12.12
N LYS A 161 37.49 57.80 11.63
CA LYS A 161 36.20 57.81 10.95
C LYS A 161 36.18 56.88 9.73
N PHE A 162 37.26 56.86 8.96
CA PHE A 162 37.41 55.97 7.81
C PHE A 162 37.44 54.49 8.22
N ILE A 163 38.16 54.16 9.30
CA ILE A 163 38.21 52.80 9.84
C ILE A 163 36.82 52.35 10.33
N LEU A 164 36.11 53.22 11.04
CA LEU A 164 34.76 52.95 11.53
C LEU A 164 33.79 52.68 10.37
N ASP A 165 33.82 53.50 9.31
CA ASP A 165 32.97 53.31 8.13
C ASP A 165 33.26 51.96 7.43
N ILE A 166 34.54 51.55 7.33
CA ILE A 166 34.88 50.21 6.81
C ILE A 166 34.28 49.11 7.70
N ALA A 167 34.40 49.22 9.02
CA ALA A 167 33.86 48.25 9.96
C ALA A 167 32.33 48.16 9.88
N GLU A 168 31.64 49.30 9.79
CA GLU A 168 30.18 49.38 9.63
C GLU A 168 29.72 48.68 8.34
N ARG A 169 30.40 48.93 7.22
CA ARG A 169 30.08 48.27 5.94
C ARG A 169 30.29 46.76 6.01
N GLN A 170 31.33 46.30 6.71
CA GLN A 170 31.56 44.86 6.91
C GLN A 170 30.48 44.25 7.80
N ALA A 171 30.12 44.90 8.90
CA ALA A 171 29.05 44.47 9.79
C ALA A 171 27.70 44.38 9.05
N ALA A 172 27.37 45.38 8.23
CA ALA A 172 26.14 45.37 7.42
C ALA A 172 26.09 44.16 6.46
N LYS A 173 27.21 43.83 5.80
CA LYS A 173 27.30 42.64 4.93
C LYS A 173 27.10 41.33 5.69
N ILE A 174 27.62 41.23 6.91
CA ILE A 174 27.43 40.04 7.76
C ILE A 174 25.97 39.92 8.17
N ILE A 175 25.34 41.03 8.61
CA ILE A 175 23.92 41.06 8.98
C ILE A 175 23.04 40.63 7.80
N GLU A 176 23.31 41.10 6.58
CA GLU A 176 22.55 40.66 5.40
C GLU A 176 22.70 39.15 5.13
N LYS A 177 23.91 38.59 5.27
CA LYS A 177 24.13 37.15 5.11
C LYS A 177 23.34 36.35 6.15
N LEU A 178 23.40 36.76 7.41
CA LEU A 178 22.67 36.11 8.49
C LEU A 178 21.16 36.13 8.24
N LYS A 179 20.58 37.26 7.80
CA LYS A 179 19.16 37.34 7.42
C LYS A 179 18.80 36.39 6.27
N LYS A 180 19.67 36.25 5.26
CA LYS A 180 19.47 35.29 4.16
C LYS A 180 19.53 33.85 4.65
N ASP A 181 20.45 33.54 5.56
CA ASP A 181 20.57 32.20 6.15
C ASP A 181 19.37 31.88 7.06
N GLU A 182 18.88 32.85 7.84
CA GLU A 182 17.66 32.70 8.66
C GLU A 182 16.44 32.37 7.81
N THR A 183 16.22 33.11 6.72
CA THR A 183 15.09 32.85 5.81
C THR A 183 15.22 31.50 5.11
N ARG A 184 16.42 31.13 4.65
CA ARG A 184 16.72 29.80 4.11
C ARG A 184 16.44 28.69 5.14
N ASN A 185 16.89 28.87 6.38
CA ASN A 185 16.72 27.89 7.45
C ASN A 185 15.25 27.75 7.85
N ALA A 186 14.49 28.84 7.88
CA ALA A 186 13.05 28.82 8.11
C ALA A 186 12.33 28.00 7.02
N LEU A 187 12.65 28.26 5.75
CA LEU A 187 12.09 27.50 4.62
C LEU A 187 12.43 26.01 4.72
N LEU A 188 13.67 25.66 5.06
CA LEU A 188 14.08 24.27 5.26
C LEU A 188 13.30 23.58 6.39
N LYS A 189 13.04 24.28 7.50
CA LYS A 189 12.22 23.76 8.60
C LYS A 189 10.78 23.50 8.16
N GLU A 190 10.19 24.41 7.39
CA GLU A 190 8.84 24.22 6.85
C GLU A 190 8.76 23.03 5.88
N LEU A 191 9.74 22.87 4.99
CA LEU A 191 9.79 21.75 4.06
C LEU A 191 9.90 20.42 4.80
N LYS A 192 10.80 20.33 5.80
CA LYS A 192 10.94 19.13 6.65
C LYS A 192 9.63 18.80 7.36
N LEU A 193 8.96 19.81 7.94
CA LEU A 193 7.67 19.60 8.59
C LEU A 193 6.61 19.09 7.62
N LYS A 194 6.54 19.62 6.40
CA LYS A 194 5.62 19.16 5.35
C LYS A 194 5.91 17.71 4.95
N GLU A 195 7.18 17.33 4.82
CA GLU A 195 7.59 15.96 4.54
C GLU A 195 7.22 14.99 5.66
N GLU A 196 7.47 15.36 6.92
CA GLU A 196 7.10 14.57 8.09
C GLU A 196 5.59 14.32 8.16
N ILE A 197 4.78 15.35 7.90
CA ILE A 197 3.32 15.22 7.84
C ILE A 197 2.89 14.27 6.72
N LYS A 198 3.50 14.37 5.53
CA LYS A 198 3.23 13.44 4.41
C LYS A 198 3.59 12.00 4.78
N LEU A 199 4.76 11.78 5.38
CA LEU A 199 5.20 10.45 5.82
C LEU A 199 4.27 9.87 6.89
N ARG A 200 3.80 10.67 7.84
CA ARG A 200 2.80 10.23 8.84
C ARG A 200 1.50 9.79 8.19
N ARG A 201 0.99 10.55 7.22
CA ARG A 201 -0.23 10.18 6.47
C ARG A 201 -0.05 8.88 5.68
N ILE A 202 1.10 8.69 5.03
CA ILE A 202 1.42 7.45 4.31
C ILE A 202 1.46 6.27 5.29
N LYS A 203 2.14 6.40 6.43
CA LYS A 203 2.18 5.37 7.47
C LYS A 203 0.81 5.00 8.02
N GLN A 204 -0.06 5.99 8.25
CA GLN A 204 -1.44 5.75 8.68
C GLN A 204 -2.24 4.96 7.64
N LYS A 205 -2.17 5.36 6.37
CA LYS A 205 -2.82 4.63 5.27
C LYS A 205 -2.34 3.18 5.15
N HIS A 206 -1.04 2.95 5.30
CA HIS A 206 -0.50 1.58 5.29
C HIS A 206 -1.07 0.75 6.43
N LYS A 207 -1.09 1.29 7.67
CA LYS A 207 -1.72 0.61 8.80
C LYS A 207 -3.20 0.27 8.56
N GLU A 208 -3.97 1.23 8.05
CA GLU A 208 -5.39 1.00 7.72
C GLU A 208 -5.58 -0.11 6.67
N LEU A 209 -4.67 -0.19 5.69
CA LEU A 209 -4.69 -1.25 4.68
C LEU A 209 -4.31 -2.61 5.27
N ASP A 210 -3.31 -2.65 6.15
CA ASP A 210 -2.88 -3.86 6.85
C ASP A 210 -4.00 -4.40 7.75
N ASP A 211 -4.61 -3.54 8.57
CA ASP A 211 -5.76 -3.89 9.43
C ASP A 211 -6.94 -4.43 8.59
N ARG A 212 -7.20 -3.81 7.44
CA ARG A 212 -8.24 -4.27 6.52
C ARG A 212 -7.91 -5.63 5.91
N LEU A 213 -6.65 -5.87 5.55
CA LEU A 213 -6.19 -7.15 5.04
C LEU A 213 -6.38 -8.24 6.09
N GLU A 214 -5.98 -7.99 7.34
CA GLU A 214 -6.16 -8.90 8.47
C GLU A 214 -7.64 -9.20 8.74
N ALA A 215 -8.51 -8.19 8.71
CA ALA A 215 -9.95 -8.39 8.86
C ALA A 215 -10.52 -9.27 7.74
N LEU A 216 -10.08 -9.07 6.49
CA LEU A 216 -10.50 -9.89 5.35
C LEU A 216 -10.00 -11.33 5.45
N THR A 217 -8.75 -11.55 5.85
CA THR A 217 -8.20 -12.91 6.01
C THR A 217 -8.93 -13.65 7.13
N LEU A 218 -9.18 -13.00 8.27
CA LEU A 218 -9.95 -13.56 9.37
C LEU A 218 -11.39 -13.91 8.95
N SER A 219 -12.05 -13.01 8.22
CA SER A 219 -13.42 -13.24 7.71
C SER A 219 -13.48 -14.42 6.73
N ARG A 220 -12.50 -14.53 5.82
CA ARG A 220 -12.37 -15.68 4.91
C ARG A 220 -12.15 -16.98 5.68
N TRP A 221 -11.28 -16.97 6.69
CA TRP A 221 -11.04 -18.13 7.54
C TRP A 221 -12.31 -18.57 8.28
N LYS A 222 -13.02 -17.65 8.96
CA LYS A 222 -14.30 -17.94 9.63
C LYS A 222 -15.34 -18.51 8.66
N THR A 223 -15.42 -17.97 7.45
CA THR A 223 -16.35 -18.44 6.42
C THR A 223 -15.99 -19.85 5.94
N CYS A 224 -14.69 -20.14 5.77
CA CYS A 224 -14.19 -21.46 5.40
C CYS A 224 -14.50 -22.49 6.51
N GLU A 225 -14.22 -22.16 7.77
CA GLU A 225 -14.53 -23.01 8.91
C GLU A 225 -16.03 -23.31 9.01
N ARG A 226 -16.89 -22.30 8.88
CA ARG A 226 -18.34 -22.51 8.83
C ARG A 226 -18.75 -23.46 7.70
N LYS A 227 -18.22 -23.29 6.49
CA LYS A 227 -18.50 -24.18 5.35
C LYS A 227 -18.01 -25.61 5.59
N LYS A 228 -16.86 -25.80 6.23
CA LYS A 228 -16.36 -27.13 6.62
C LYS A 228 -17.32 -27.78 7.59
N LEU A 229 -17.74 -27.08 8.64
CA LEU A 229 -18.68 -27.57 9.64
C LEU A 229 -20.05 -27.91 9.02
N GLU A 230 -20.58 -27.06 8.14
CA GLU A 230 -21.82 -27.36 7.41
C GLU A 230 -21.66 -28.61 6.53
N SER A 231 -20.51 -28.77 5.87
CA SER A 231 -20.22 -29.93 5.03
C SER A 231 -20.12 -31.21 5.84
N THR A 232 -19.48 -31.20 7.02
CA THR A 232 -19.42 -32.37 7.90
C THR A 232 -20.81 -32.75 8.41
N LEU A 233 -21.60 -31.78 8.90
CA LEU A 233 -22.98 -32.01 9.31
C LEU A 233 -23.84 -32.56 8.17
N LYS A 234 -23.71 -32.04 6.94
CA LYS A 234 -24.38 -32.57 5.76
C LYS A 234 -23.95 -34.01 5.48
N ARG A 235 -22.65 -34.33 5.47
CA ARG A 235 -22.14 -35.69 5.27
C ARG A 235 -22.68 -36.66 6.31
N GLU A 236 -22.70 -36.27 7.58
CA GLU A 236 -23.28 -37.07 8.66
C GLU A 236 -24.78 -37.31 8.44
N SER A 237 -25.53 -36.27 8.07
CA SER A 237 -26.96 -36.39 7.77
C SER A 237 -27.22 -37.36 6.61
N PHE A 238 -26.42 -37.30 5.54
CA PHE A 238 -26.49 -38.23 4.42
C PHE A 238 -26.04 -39.63 4.82
N GLY A 239 -25.04 -39.76 5.69
CA GLY A 239 -24.62 -41.03 6.27
C GLY A 239 -25.75 -41.70 7.05
N ARG A 240 -26.43 -40.95 7.93
CA ARG A 240 -27.61 -41.42 8.68
C ARG A 240 -28.74 -41.85 7.75
N LYS A 241 -29.05 -41.05 6.72
CA LYS A 241 -30.07 -41.41 5.70
C LYS A 241 -29.72 -42.68 4.94
N ARG A 242 -28.47 -42.82 4.48
CA ARG A 242 -27.99 -44.03 3.80
C ARG A 242 -28.07 -45.27 4.70
N ALA A 243 -27.63 -45.15 5.96
CA ALA A 243 -27.73 -46.24 6.92
C ALA A 243 -29.20 -46.64 7.19
N ALA A 244 -30.12 -45.69 7.28
CA ALA A 244 -31.54 -45.97 7.43
C ALA A 244 -32.13 -46.67 6.19
N MET A 245 -31.74 -46.24 4.98
CA MET A 245 -32.14 -46.89 3.73
C MET A 245 -31.61 -48.33 3.66
N ALA A 246 -30.34 -48.55 3.94
CA ALA A 246 -29.74 -49.89 3.96
C ALA A 246 -30.43 -50.81 5.00
N LYS A 247 -30.80 -50.29 6.18
CA LYS A 247 -31.59 -51.04 7.17
C LYS A 247 -32.97 -51.41 6.64
N ARG A 248 -33.65 -50.49 5.93
CA ARG A 248 -34.95 -50.78 5.29
C ARG A 248 -34.83 -51.86 4.22
N GLU A 249 -33.81 -51.78 3.37
CA GLU A 249 -33.54 -52.79 2.35
C GLU A 249 -33.25 -54.16 2.96
N GLN A 250 -32.38 -54.23 3.98
CA GLN A 250 -32.14 -55.45 4.75
C GLN A 250 -33.43 -56.01 5.33
N GLN A 251 -34.29 -55.16 5.88
CA GLN A 251 -35.57 -55.58 6.45
C GLN A 251 -36.53 -56.09 5.38
N THR A 252 -36.57 -55.48 4.19
CA THR A 252 -37.35 -56.01 3.05
C THR A 252 -36.83 -57.36 2.59
N LEU A 253 -35.51 -57.56 2.49
CA LEU A 253 -34.90 -58.85 2.14
C LEU A 253 -35.21 -59.93 3.20
N LEU A 254 -35.15 -59.57 4.48
CA LEU A 254 -35.52 -60.49 5.55
C LEU A 254 -37.01 -60.86 5.47
N ASN A 255 -37.88 -59.90 5.16
CA ASN A 255 -39.31 -60.15 4.99
C ASN A 255 -39.59 -61.04 3.77
N THR A 256 -38.94 -60.81 2.63
CA THR A 256 -39.10 -61.67 1.45
C THR A 256 -38.60 -63.09 1.70
N LEU A 257 -37.49 -63.26 2.43
CA LEU A 257 -37.00 -64.58 2.84
C LEU A 257 -37.99 -65.29 3.77
N LYS A 258 -38.62 -64.58 4.70
CA LYS A 258 -39.69 -65.13 5.56
C LYS A 258 -40.88 -65.59 4.73
N GLU A 259 -41.35 -64.77 3.79
CA GLU A 259 -42.43 -65.13 2.87
C GLU A 259 -42.11 -66.35 2.02
N TRP A 260 -40.88 -66.44 1.49
CA TRP A 260 -40.41 -67.61 0.73
C TRP A 260 -40.42 -68.87 1.59
N HIS A 261 -39.87 -68.78 2.81
CA HIS A 261 -39.88 -69.90 3.74
C HIS A 261 -41.30 -70.33 4.14
N GLU A 262 -42.25 -69.41 4.24
CA GLU A 262 -43.67 -69.75 4.44
C GLU A 262 -44.30 -70.41 3.21
N ARG A 263 -44.01 -69.90 2.01
CA ARG A 263 -44.47 -70.52 0.75
C ARG A 263 -43.94 -71.93 0.59
N ASP A 264 -42.65 -72.17 0.86
CA ASP A 264 -42.04 -73.50 0.81
C ASP A 264 -42.68 -74.45 1.82
N ARG A 265 -42.92 -73.98 3.05
CA ARG A 265 -43.69 -74.76 4.04
C ARG A 265 -45.08 -75.12 3.53
N ARG A 266 -45.80 -74.19 2.87
CA ARG A 266 -47.11 -74.47 2.27
C ARG A 266 -47.03 -75.46 1.12
N LEU A 267 -46.05 -75.31 0.21
CA LEU A 267 -45.83 -76.22 -0.90
C LEU A 267 -45.53 -77.64 -0.42
N LYS A 268 -44.69 -77.78 0.60
CA LYS A 268 -44.37 -79.09 1.21
C LYS A 268 -45.62 -79.78 1.75
N LYS A 269 -46.45 -79.05 2.52
CA LYS A 269 -47.75 -79.57 2.99
C LYS A 269 -48.67 -79.98 1.83
N ASN A 270 -48.74 -79.17 0.78
CA ASN A 270 -49.56 -79.48 -0.41
C ASN A 270 -49.04 -80.70 -1.19
N LEU A 271 -47.72 -80.90 -1.26
CA LEU A 271 -47.13 -82.09 -1.87
C LEU A 271 -47.45 -83.36 -1.06
N GLU A 272 -47.36 -83.27 0.26
CA GLU A 272 -47.71 -84.36 1.18
C GLU A 272 -49.20 -84.74 1.03
N THR A 273 -50.12 -83.77 1.01
CA THR A 273 -51.55 -84.02 0.80
C THR A 273 -51.84 -84.58 -0.58
N ASN A 274 -51.24 -84.04 -1.64
CA ASN A 274 -51.41 -84.56 -3.01
C ASN A 274 -50.86 -85.98 -3.17
N SER A 275 -49.74 -86.30 -2.52
CA SER A 275 -49.18 -87.66 -2.51
C SER A 275 -50.13 -88.65 -1.81
N ALA A 276 -50.70 -88.25 -0.66
CA ALA A 276 -51.69 -89.04 0.05
C ALA A 276 -52.97 -89.26 -0.80
N MET A 277 -53.48 -88.21 -1.44
CA MET A 277 -54.64 -88.28 -2.34
C MET A 277 -54.37 -89.20 -3.54
N ARG A 278 -53.18 -89.14 -4.15
CA ARG A 278 -52.79 -90.05 -5.25
C ARG A 278 -52.70 -91.50 -4.79
N ARG A 279 -52.23 -91.77 -3.57
CA ARG A 279 -52.21 -93.12 -2.99
C ARG A 279 -53.63 -93.66 -2.81
N GLN A 280 -54.54 -92.86 -2.26
CA GLN A 280 -55.95 -93.24 -2.14
C GLN A 280 -56.61 -93.47 -3.51
N ALA A 281 -56.36 -92.59 -4.48
CA ALA A 281 -56.91 -92.73 -5.84
C ALA A 281 -56.47 -94.06 -6.51
N LYS A 282 -55.18 -94.42 -6.40
CA LYS A 282 -54.67 -95.71 -6.91
C LYS A 282 -55.33 -96.91 -6.23
N LEU A 283 -55.60 -96.81 -4.93
CA LEU A 283 -56.24 -97.85 -4.15
C LEU A 283 -57.69 -98.06 -4.63
N ASN A 284 -58.43 -96.97 -4.81
CA ASN A 284 -59.79 -96.99 -5.36
C ASN A 284 -59.84 -97.51 -6.81
N GLU A 285 -58.87 -97.14 -7.64
CA GLU A 285 -58.79 -97.63 -9.02
C GLU A 285 -58.53 -99.15 -9.08
N ALA A 286 -57.69 -99.67 -8.18
CA ALA A 286 -57.45 -101.11 -8.05
C ALA A 286 -58.70 -101.87 -7.62
N LEU A 287 -59.46 -101.33 -6.64
CA LEU A 287 -60.74 -101.90 -6.21
C LEU A 287 -61.75 -101.94 -7.37
N ASN A 288 -61.92 -100.84 -8.09
CA ASN A 288 -62.82 -100.77 -9.25
C ASN A 288 -62.44 -101.75 -10.36
N LYS A 289 -61.14 -101.95 -10.63
CA LYS A 289 -60.67 -102.94 -11.61
C LYS A 289 -60.98 -104.38 -11.17
N PHE A 290 -60.85 -104.66 -9.89
CA PHE A 290 -61.19 -105.97 -9.33
C PHE A 290 -62.69 -106.27 -9.46
N GLU A 291 -63.55 -105.31 -9.12
CA GLU A 291 -65.01 -105.46 -9.26
C GLU A 291 -65.44 -105.69 -10.71
N LYS A 292 -64.90 -104.91 -11.66
CA LYS A 292 -65.18 -105.10 -13.10
C LYS A 292 -64.73 -106.48 -13.61
N LYS A 293 -63.59 -106.98 -13.12
CA LYS A 293 -63.08 -108.31 -13.51
C LYS A 293 -63.97 -109.43 -12.98
N LYS A 294 -64.50 -109.28 -11.75
CA LYS A 294 -65.46 -110.22 -11.16
C LYS A 294 -66.75 -110.30 -11.99
N LEU A 295 -67.34 -109.14 -12.32
CA LEU A 295 -68.54 -109.06 -13.17
C LEU A 295 -68.33 -109.71 -14.55
N SER A 296 -67.20 -109.44 -15.20
CA SER A 296 -66.90 -110.04 -16.51
C SER A 296 -66.72 -111.56 -16.46
N GLN A 297 -66.23 -112.11 -15.35
CA GLN A 297 -66.14 -113.57 -15.16
C GLN A 297 -67.51 -114.21 -14.95
N GLU A 298 -68.41 -113.54 -14.23
CA GLU A 298 -69.80 -113.97 -14.05
C GLU A 298 -70.55 -113.99 -15.39
N GLU A 299 -70.43 -112.94 -16.21
CA GLU A 299 -71.03 -112.89 -17.56
C GLU A 299 -70.51 -113.99 -18.51
N ALA A 300 -69.21 -114.34 -18.42
CA ALA A 300 -68.63 -115.39 -19.26
C ALA A 300 -69.20 -116.78 -18.91
N LEU A 301 -69.38 -117.07 -17.61
CA LEU A 301 -69.99 -118.31 -17.14
C LEU A 301 -71.45 -118.44 -17.59
N GLU A 302 -72.21 -117.34 -17.59
CA GLU A 302 -73.59 -117.33 -18.08
C GLU A 302 -73.67 -117.61 -19.58
N ARG A 303 -72.79 -116.99 -20.39
CA ARG A 303 -72.73 -117.26 -21.85
C ARG A 303 -72.39 -118.71 -22.16
N GLU A 304 -71.47 -119.30 -21.41
CA GLU A 304 -71.08 -120.70 -21.62
C GLU A 304 -72.23 -121.68 -21.29
N LYS A 305 -73.06 -121.37 -20.28
CA LYS A 305 -74.28 -122.13 -19.98
C LYS A 305 -75.29 -122.04 -21.13
N LEU A 306 -75.58 -120.84 -21.63
CA LEU A 306 -76.50 -120.63 -22.75
C LEU A 306 -76.06 -121.38 -24.02
N LEU A 307 -74.76 -121.40 -24.32
CA LEU A 307 -74.23 -122.12 -25.48
C LEU A 307 -74.38 -123.64 -25.35
N LYS A 308 -74.26 -124.20 -24.15
CA LYS A 308 -74.49 -125.63 -23.90
C LYS A 308 -75.95 -126.01 -24.14
N ASP A 309 -76.90 -125.19 -23.71
CA ASP A 309 -78.33 -125.46 -23.89
C ASP A 309 -78.77 -125.37 -25.37
N CYS A 310 -78.23 -124.42 -26.14
CA CYS A 310 -78.46 -124.33 -27.60
C CYS A 310 -77.89 -125.52 -28.38
N ALA A 311 -76.78 -126.12 -27.94
CA ALA A 311 -76.18 -127.26 -28.63
C ALA A 311 -77.02 -128.55 -28.47
N VAL A 312 -77.72 -128.71 -27.34
CA VAL A 312 -78.60 -129.86 -27.07
C VAL A 312 -79.83 -129.80 -27.97
N THR A 313 -80.50 -128.65 -28.05
CA THR A 313 -81.72 -128.45 -28.85
C THR A 313 -81.49 -128.64 -30.36
N LEU A 314 -80.35 -128.19 -30.90
CA LEU A 314 -79.97 -128.44 -32.30
C LEU A 314 -79.77 -129.92 -32.62
N LYS A 315 -79.26 -130.70 -31.66
CA LYS A 315 -78.99 -132.13 -31.83
C LYS A 315 -80.28 -132.94 -31.85
N GLU A 316 -81.26 -132.56 -31.03
CA GLU A 316 -82.60 -133.16 -31.00
C GLU A 316 -83.36 -132.91 -32.32
N ALA A 317 -83.37 -131.67 -32.81
CA ALA A 317 -84.00 -131.31 -34.08
C ALA A 317 -83.39 -132.04 -35.30
N PHE A 318 -82.08 -132.31 -35.27
CA PHE A 318 -81.41 -133.05 -36.35
C PHE A 318 -81.82 -134.53 -36.37
N LEU A 319 -81.93 -135.17 -35.20
CA LEU A 319 -82.31 -136.59 -35.09
C LEU A 319 -83.75 -136.84 -35.57
N GLU A 320 -84.70 -135.97 -35.21
CA GLU A 320 -86.09 -136.06 -35.69
C GLU A 320 -86.18 -135.97 -37.22
N SER A 321 -85.44 -135.02 -37.82
CA SER A 321 -85.42 -134.83 -39.28
C SER A 321 -84.81 -136.01 -40.06
N TYR A 322 -83.94 -136.80 -39.40
CA TYR A 322 -83.30 -137.97 -39.99
C TYR A 322 -84.22 -139.19 -39.98
N GLU A 323 -84.93 -139.44 -38.87
CA GLU A 323 -85.89 -140.54 -38.75
C GLU A 323 -87.07 -140.41 -39.72
N GLU A 324 -87.60 -139.20 -39.93
CA GLU A 324 -88.65 -138.94 -40.91
C GLU A 324 -88.23 -139.24 -42.35
N ARG A 325 -86.95 -139.02 -42.67
CA ARG A 325 -86.38 -139.26 -44.00
C ARG A 325 -86.24 -140.77 -44.26
N MET A 326 -85.71 -141.50 -43.28
CA MET A 326 -85.58 -142.95 -43.33
C MET A 326 -86.94 -143.67 -43.46
N ASN A 327 -87.97 -143.18 -42.77
CA ASN A 327 -89.32 -143.75 -42.87
C ASN A 327 -89.99 -143.51 -44.23
N ARG A 328 -89.71 -142.37 -44.89
CA ARG A 328 -90.18 -142.09 -46.27
C ARG A 328 -89.58 -143.05 -47.28
N ASP A 329 -88.29 -143.34 -47.18
CA ASP A 329 -87.60 -144.22 -48.13
C ASP A 329 -88.02 -145.69 -47.95
N ARG A 330 -88.31 -146.12 -46.70
CA ARG A 330 -88.91 -147.44 -46.43
C ARG A 330 -90.26 -147.64 -47.11
N ARG A 331 -91.14 -146.62 -47.09
CA ARG A 331 -92.46 -146.69 -47.76
C ARG A 331 -92.33 -146.81 -49.28
N LYS A 332 -91.44 -146.03 -49.90
CA LYS A 332 -91.17 -146.10 -51.36
C LYS A 332 -90.66 -147.46 -51.81
N MET A 333 -89.78 -148.09 -51.02
CA MET A 333 -89.27 -149.43 -51.31
C MET A 333 -90.35 -150.52 -51.23
N GLN A 334 -91.31 -150.37 -50.31
CA GLN A 334 -92.45 -151.28 -50.17
C GLN A 334 -93.38 -151.22 -51.39
N GLU A 335 -93.68 -150.02 -51.90
CA GLU A 335 -94.53 -149.79 -53.08
C GLU A 335 -93.93 -150.40 -54.35
N LEU A 336 -92.62 -150.26 -54.55
CA LEU A 336 -91.90 -150.83 -55.70
C LEU A 336 -91.89 -152.37 -55.69
N LEU A 337 -91.90 -153.00 -54.51
CA LEU A 337 -92.01 -154.45 -54.37
C LEU A 337 -93.41 -154.96 -54.73
N ASP A 338 -94.46 -154.23 -54.37
CA ASP A 338 -95.85 -154.59 -54.68
C ASP A 338 -96.21 -154.44 -56.17
N GLU A 339 -95.65 -153.43 -56.85
CA GLU A 339 -95.77 -153.29 -58.30
C GLU A 339 -95.11 -154.44 -59.08
N LYS A 340 -93.94 -154.90 -58.64
CA LYS A 340 -93.26 -156.06 -59.26
C LYS A 340 -94.05 -157.35 -59.07
N LYS A 341 -94.69 -157.57 -57.91
CA LYS A 341 -95.59 -158.72 -57.66
C LYS A 341 -96.81 -158.71 -58.60
N LYS A 342 -97.44 -157.55 -58.83
CA LYS A 342 -98.60 -157.43 -59.76
C LYS A 342 -98.26 -157.73 -61.22
N LYS A 343 -97.04 -157.39 -61.68
CA LYS A 343 -96.56 -157.68 -63.04
C LYS A 343 -96.26 -159.17 -63.28
N ILE A 344 -95.76 -159.89 -62.26
CA ILE A 344 -95.48 -161.33 -62.35
C ILE A 344 -96.78 -162.15 -62.46
N VAL A 345 -97.84 -161.78 -61.72
CA VAL A 345 -99.16 -162.45 -61.77
C VAL A 345 -99.83 -162.31 -63.15
N ARG A 346 -99.65 -161.17 -63.84
CA ARG A 346 -100.18 -160.98 -65.21
C ARG A 346 -99.48 -161.84 -66.26
N LYS A 347 -98.17 -162.14 -66.10
CA LYS A 347 -97.41 -163.06 -66.98
C LYS A 347 -97.85 -164.53 -66.87
N ILE A 348 -98.45 -164.93 -65.75
CA ILE A 348 -98.90 -166.32 -65.52
C ILE A 348 -100.32 -166.56 -66.08
N LYS A 349 -101.20 -165.54 -66.09
CA LYS A 349 -102.63 -165.68 -66.49
C LYS A 349 -102.88 -165.79 -68.00
N LEU A 350 -101.96 -165.33 -68.86
CA LEU A 350 -102.13 -165.38 -70.32
C LEU A 350 -101.51 -166.64 -70.95
N ARG A 351 -100.63 -167.35 -70.24
CA ARG A 351 -100.05 -168.64 -70.68
C ARG A 351 -101.00 -169.84 -70.56
N SER A 352 -102.15 -169.70 -69.88
CA SER A 352 -103.04 -170.81 -69.53
C SER A 352 -104.40 -170.84 -70.26
N ARG A 353 -104.66 -169.95 -71.25
CA ARG A 353 -105.99 -169.84 -71.88
C ARG A 353 -106.16 -170.23 -73.35
N SER A 354 -105.14 -170.72 -74.08
CA SER A 354 -105.39 -171.19 -75.47
C SER A 354 -104.41 -172.26 -75.99
N ARG A 355 -104.01 -173.19 -75.12
CA ARG A 355 -103.62 -174.56 -75.50
C ARG A 355 -104.75 -175.49 -75.05
N LYS A 356 -105.91 -175.46 -75.73
CA LYS A 356 -106.98 -176.48 -75.64
C LYS A 356 -107.72 -176.50 -77.00
N SER A 357 -107.78 -177.70 -77.57
CA SER A 357 -108.60 -178.20 -78.70
C SER A 357 -108.19 -177.91 -80.15
N SER A 358 -107.20 -178.65 -80.64
CA SER A 358 -107.37 -179.58 -81.78
C SER A 358 -107.78 -180.98 -81.24
N SER A 359 -108.35 -181.86 -82.09
CA SER A 359 -108.92 -183.22 -81.83
C SER A 359 -110.45 -183.22 -81.52
N CYS A 360 -111.37 -183.99 -82.12
CA CYS A 360 -111.41 -185.15 -83.04
C CYS A 360 -112.90 -185.34 -83.50
N LEU A 361 -113.20 -185.68 -84.77
CA LEU A 361 -113.57 -187.00 -85.33
C LEU A 361 -114.84 -187.72 -84.77
N CYS A 362 -115.75 -188.02 -85.71
CA CYS A 362 -116.46 -189.29 -85.96
C CYS A 362 -117.65 -189.80 -85.10
N ARG A 363 -118.84 -189.68 -85.74
CA ARG A 363 -120.00 -190.61 -85.94
C ARG A 363 -120.42 -191.60 -84.83
N VAL A 364 -121.70 -191.55 -84.42
CA VAL A 364 -122.88 -192.39 -84.82
C VAL A 364 -124.07 -191.86 -83.98
N ASN A 365 -125.25 -191.51 -84.50
CA ASN A 365 -125.84 -191.64 -85.84
C ASN A 365 -125.85 -190.33 -86.62
#